data_AF-A0A2N2YA02-F1
#
_entry.id   AF-A0A2N2YA02-F1
#
_cell.length_a   1.000
_cell.length_b   1.000
_cell.length_c   1.000
_cell.angle_alpha   90.00
_cell.angle_beta   90.00
_cell.angle_gamma   90.00
#
_symmetry.space_group_name_H-M   'P 1'
#
loop_
_entity.id
_entity.type
_entity.pdbx_description
1 polymer ?
#
loop_
_entity_poly.entity_id
_entity_poly.type
_entity_poly.pdbx_seq_one_letter_code
_entity_poly.pdbx_strand_id
1 'polypeptide(L)'
;MMYSQNRQDYYIEIKEGTNLGTIKQIINPDSTITLTTNVAGFSNFINSKTVYGFRKAFPTATTPRLQRLYLMETSEYYTAADFLVNEDIVNVSEINNDLILTSSYEPPIYTNDYNELIYENLLNPVLEAVKAPLAWRITKGDPSVLVGISDGPYSPNHEDMDGKVIFEYNISSGPLYHGTQVASLIVATNDNGIGMASIAGWNTNLVFANTNCILLF
;
A
#
# COMPACT_ATOMS: atom_id res chain seq x y z
N MET A 1 -11.09 11.03 32.17
CA MET A 1 -9.80 10.33 31.95
C MET A 1 -10.03 9.33 30.84
N MET A 2 -9.59 9.63 29.61
CA MET A 2 -9.62 8.67 28.49
C MET A 2 -8.31 7.88 28.56
N TYR A 3 -8.41 6.58 28.81
CA TYR A 3 -7.27 5.69 28.66
C TYR A 3 -7.03 5.51 27.16
N SER A 4 -5.92 6.02 26.64
CA SER A 4 -5.38 5.58 25.36
C SER A 4 -5.07 4.09 25.51
N GLN A 5 -5.79 3.23 24.79
CA GLN A 5 -5.42 1.81 24.72
C GLN A 5 -4.26 1.72 23.73
N ASN A 6 -3.04 1.58 24.23
CA ASN A 6 -1.87 1.44 23.37
C ASN A 6 -1.87 0.03 22.74
N ARG A 7 -2.00 0.00 21.41
CA ARG A 7 -2.06 -1.21 20.60
C ARG A 7 -0.94 -1.19 19.56
N GLN A 8 -0.48 -2.36 19.16
CA GLN A 8 0.55 -2.54 18.14
C GLN A 8 0.07 -3.50 17.06
N ASP A 9 0.21 -3.07 15.81
CA ASP A 9 -0.19 -3.81 14.62
C ASP A 9 1.00 -4.56 14.02
N TYR A 10 0.72 -5.75 13.49
CA TYR A 10 1.70 -6.63 12.87
C TYR A 10 1.15 -7.23 11.57
N TYR A 11 2.01 -7.32 10.55
CA TYR A 11 1.83 -8.30 9.49
C TYR A 11 2.44 -9.64 9.92
N ILE A 12 1.62 -10.69 9.91
CA ILE A 12 2.00 -12.06 10.22
C ILE A 12 1.94 -12.88 8.94
N GLU A 13 3.09 -13.40 8.51
CA GLU A 13 3.18 -14.33 7.38
C GLU A 13 3.13 -15.78 7.90
N ILE A 14 2.07 -16.49 7.54
CA ILE A 14 1.85 -17.89 7.91
C ILE A 14 2.63 -18.80 6.98
N LYS A 15 3.33 -19.79 7.49
CA LYS A 15 4.15 -20.75 6.75
C LYS A 15 3.43 -21.34 5.53
N GLU A 16 4.18 -21.51 4.44
CA GLU A 16 3.64 -22.19 3.26
C GLU A 16 3.19 -23.62 3.59
N GLY A 17 2.01 -24.00 3.10
CA GLY A 17 1.38 -25.28 3.40
C GLY A 17 0.50 -25.29 4.66
N THR A 18 0.64 -24.32 5.57
CA THR A 18 -0.25 -24.19 6.75
C THR A 18 -1.60 -23.61 6.33
N ASN A 19 -2.67 -24.39 6.50
CA ASN A 19 -4.03 -23.96 6.18
C ASN A 19 -4.83 -23.67 7.46
N LEU A 20 -4.96 -22.39 7.79
CA LEU A 20 -5.77 -21.94 8.94
C LEU A 20 -7.28 -22.15 8.75
N GLY A 21 -7.74 -22.46 7.52
CA GLY A 21 -9.16 -22.65 7.22
C GLY A 21 -10.00 -21.38 7.41
N THR A 22 -11.29 -21.57 7.70
CA THR A 22 -12.18 -20.46 8.05
C THR A 22 -11.89 -20.02 9.47
N ILE A 23 -11.29 -18.84 9.59
CA ILE A 23 -10.97 -18.23 10.87
C ILE A 23 -12.27 -17.76 11.55
N LYS A 24 -12.57 -18.32 12.72
CA LYS A 24 -13.65 -17.87 13.59
C LYS A 24 -13.07 -17.04 14.72
N GLN A 25 -13.73 -15.94 15.04
CA GLN A 25 -13.32 -15.00 16.08
C GLN A 25 -14.51 -14.68 16.97
N ILE A 26 -14.28 -14.68 18.28
CA ILE A 26 -15.23 -14.20 19.29
C ILE A 26 -14.60 -13.00 19.96
N ILE A 27 -15.32 -11.88 20.00
CA ILE A 27 -14.88 -10.68 20.74
C ILE A 27 -15.30 -10.86 22.20
N ASN A 28 -14.31 -10.84 23.10
CA ASN A 28 -14.48 -10.96 24.54
C ASN A 28 -14.92 -9.60 25.14
N PRO A 29 -15.46 -9.56 26.38
CA PRO A 29 -15.90 -8.32 27.02
C PRO A 29 -14.80 -7.24 27.19
N ASP A 30 -13.54 -7.65 27.23
CA ASP A 30 -12.37 -6.76 27.30
C ASP A 30 -11.84 -6.32 25.92
N SER A 31 -12.62 -6.58 24.85
CA SER A 31 -12.28 -6.34 23.44
C SER A 31 -11.18 -7.23 22.86
N THR A 32 -10.59 -8.14 23.64
CA THR A 32 -9.69 -9.15 23.08
C THR A 32 -10.48 -10.15 22.24
N ILE A 33 -9.80 -10.90 21.37
CA ILE A 33 -10.41 -11.95 20.57
C ILE A 33 -10.00 -13.33 21.04
N THR A 34 -10.94 -14.27 20.96
CA THR A 34 -10.66 -15.70 20.97
C THR A 34 -10.74 -16.23 19.53
N LEU A 35 -9.64 -16.77 19.05
CA LEU A 35 -9.45 -17.28 17.69
C LEU A 35 -9.64 -18.79 17.62
N THR A 36 -10.35 -19.27 16.59
CA THR A 36 -10.39 -20.69 16.22
C THR A 36 -10.05 -20.85 14.74
N THR A 37 -9.09 -21.71 14.45
CA THR A 37 -8.60 -22.05 13.11
C THR A 37 -8.56 -23.58 12.95
N ASN A 38 -8.26 -24.07 11.75
CA ASN A 38 -8.03 -25.50 11.50
C ASN A 38 -6.74 -26.01 12.17
N VAL A 39 -5.87 -25.13 12.65
CA VAL A 39 -4.59 -25.48 13.28
C VAL A 39 -4.70 -25.18 14.78
N ALA A 40 -4.99 -26.21 15.57
CA ALA A 40 -5.22 -26.06 17.00
C ALA A 40 -4.01 -25.45 17.75
N GLY A 41 -2.79 -25.83 17.37
CA GLY A 41 -1.55 -25.28 17.93
C GLY A 41 -1.45 -23.76 17.73
N PHE A 42 -1.72 -23.29 16.51
CA PHE A 42 -1.79 -21.87 16.19
C PHE A 42 -2.87 -21.14 16.99
N SER A 43 -4.09 -21.70 17.05
CA SER A 43 -5.18 -21.11 17.85
C SER A 43 -4.81 -20.98 19.32
N ASN A 44 -4.26 -22.02 19.93
CA ASN A 44 -3.83 -21.98 21.33
C ASN A 44 -2.72 -20.96 21.56
N PHE A 45 -1.77 -20.86 20.62
CA PHE A 45 -0.69 -19.89 20.69
C PHE A 45 -1.20 -18.45 20.63
N ILE A 46 -2.02 -18.11 19.65
CA ILE A 46 -2.57 -16.75 19.51
C ILE A 46 -3.47 -16.41 20.70
N ASN A 47 -4.31 -17.34 21.17
CA ASN A 47 -5.19 -17.12 22.33
C ASN A 47 -4.46 -17.00 23.67
N SER A 48 -3.16 -17.37 23.72
CA SER A 48 -2.32 -17.13 24.89
C SER A 48 -1.80 -15.69 24.98
N LYS A 49 -2.05 -14.88 23.95
CA LYS A 49 -1.60 -13.49 23.82
C LYS A 49 -2.80 -12.55 23.91
N THR A 50 -2.54 -11.29 24.26
CA THR A 50 -3.55 -10.22 24.22
C THR A 50 -3.68 -9.69 22.79
N VAL A 51 -4.64 -10.23 22.04
CA VAL A 51 -4.93 -9.89 20.64
C VAL A 51 -6.32 -9.27 20.54
N TYR A 52 -6.48 -8.21 19.76
CA TYR A 52 -7.72 -7.45 19.55
C TYR A 52 -8.31 -7.66 18.15
N GLY A 53 -7.52 -8.15 17.20
CA GLY A 53 -7.98 -8.42 15.85
C GLY A 53 -7.03 -9.31 15.08
N PHE A 54 -7.57 -10.17 14.21
CA PHE A 54 -6.78 -11.03 13.31
C PHE A 54 -7.52 -11.21 11.99
N ARG A 55 -7.03 -10.66 10.88
CA ARG A 55 -7.73 -10.71 9.58
C ARG A 55 -6.75 -10.82 8.43
N LYS A 56 -7.22 -11.23 7.24
CA LYS A 56 -6.35 -11.20 6.05
C LYS A 56 -5.90 -9.75 5.79
N ALA A 57 -4.59 -9.58 5.57
CA ALA A 57 -4.03 -8.29 5.20
C ALA A 57 -4.46 -7.87 3.79
N PHE A 58 -4.51 -8.84 2.86
CA PHE A 58 -4.83 -8.62 1.45
C PHE A 58 -5.88 -9.63 0.96
N PRO A 59 -7.16 -9.46 1.33
CA PRO A 59 -8.20 -10.46 1.05
C PRO A 59 -8.43 -10.73 -0.45
N THR A 60 -8.16 -9.75 -1.31
CA THR A 60 -8.39 -9.82 -2.77
C THR A 60 -7.16 -10.26 -3.58
N ALA A 61 -5.97 -10.34 -2.97
CA ALA A 61 -4.74 -10.61 -3.72
C ALA A 61 -4.71 -12.03 -4.30
N THR A 62 -4.33 -12.25 -5.54
CA THR A 62 -4.19 -13.62 -6.08
C THR A 62 -2.82 -14.23 -5.84
N THR A 63 -1.82 -13.42 -5.47
CA THR A 63 -0.45 -13.86 -5.21
C THR A 63 -0.39 -14.84 -4.02
N PRO A 64 0.19 -16.05 -4.20
CA PRO A 64 0.21 -17.09 -3.15
C PRO A 64 0.79 -16.63 -1.81
N ARG A 65 1.83 -15.80 -1.83
CA ARG A 65 2.42 -15.23 -0.61
C ARG A 65 1.48 -14.28 0.12
N LEU A 66 0.82 -13.36 -0.59
CA LEU A 66 -0.06 -12.36 0.01
C LEU A 66 -1.35 -12.97 0.60
N GLN A 67 -1.79 -14.10 0.06
CA GLN A 67 -2.90 -14.88 0.62
C GLN A 67 -2.60 -15.51 1.98
N ARG A 68 -1.32 -15.59 2.37
CA ARG A 68 -0.84 -16.07 3.68
C ARG A 68 -0.49 -14.94 4.66
N LEU A 69 -0.74 -13.68 4.30
CA LEU A 69 -0.44 -12.54 5.15
C LEU A 69 -1.68 -12.08 5.93
N TYR A 70 -1.51 -11.94 7.24
CA TYR A 70 -2.56 -11.52 8.16
C TYR A 70 -2.16 -10.24 8.88
N LEU A 71 -3.13 -9.37 9.09
CA LEU A 71 -3.02 -8.22 9.96
C LEU A 71 -3.50 -8.63 11.36
N MET A 72 -2.62 -8.49 12.34
CA MET A 72 -2.86 -8.82 13.74
C MET A 72 -2.66 -7.60 14.60
N GLU A 73 -3.66 -7.29 15.43
CA GLU A 73 -3.65 -6.16 16.35
C GLU A 73 -3.50 -6.69 17.77
N THR A 74 -2.50 -6.20 18.50
CA THR A 74 -2.10 -6.73 19.81
C THR A 74 -1.84 -5.61 20.82
N SER A 75 -1.55 -5.95 22.07
CA SER A 75 -1.03 -4.99 23.04
C SER A 75 0.38 -4.52 22.66
N GLU A 76 0.73 -3.27 22.97
CA GLU A 76 2.05 -2.67 22.71
C GLU A 76 3.24 -3.40 23.37
N TYR A 77 2.98 -4.29 24.33
CA TYR A 77 4.04 -5.01 25.07
C TYR A 77 4.66 -6.16 24.29
N TYR A 78 4.08 -6.57 23.16
CA TYR A 78 4.65 -7.62 22.32
C TYR A 78 5.61 -7.04 21.29
N THR A 79 6.60 -7.84 20.94
CA THR A 79 7.54 -7.61 19.84
C THR A 79 7.36 -8.67 18.76
N ALA A 80 7.96 -8.46 17.58
CA ALA A 80 7.97 -9.48 16.52
C ALA A 80 8.52 -10.85 16.99
N ALA A 81 9.51 -10.85 17.90
CA ALA A 81 10.11 -12.06 18.44
C ALA A 81 9.12 -12.92 19.24
N ASP A 82 8.12 -12.29 19.89
CA ASP A 82 7.11 -13.00 20.69
C ASP A 82 6.18 -13.89 19.86
N PHE A 83 6.14 -13.66 18.54
CA PHE A 83 5.32 -14.39 17.58
C PHE A 83 6.15 -15.37 16.74
N LEU A 84 7.40 -15.05 16.42
CA LEU A 84 8.31 -15.90 15.64
C LEU A 84 8.71 -17.21 16.34
N VAL A 85 8.36 -17.38 17.62
CA VAL A 85 8.53 -18.65 18.34
C VAL A 85 7.53 -19.74 17.90
N ASN A 86 6.48 -19.39 17.16
CA ASN A 86 5.51 -20.35 16.63
C ASN A 86 5.94 -20.85 15.25
N GLU A 87 5.99 -22.17 15.07
CA GLU A 87 6.48 -22.81 13.83
C GLU A 87 5.61 -22.56 12.58
N ASP A 88 4.36 -22.14 12.76
CA ASP A 88 3.45 -21.75 11.68
C ASP A 88 3.65 -20.30 11.23
N ILE A 89 4.50 -19.51 11.90
CA ILE A 89 4.77 -18.11 11.57
C ILE A 89 6.20 -18.01 11.00
N VAL A 90 6.33 -17.58 9.75
CA VAL A 90 7.64 -17.48 9.07
C VAL A 90 8.20 -16.07 9.02
N ASN A 91 7.35 -15.06 9.11
CA ASN A 91 7.78 -13.66 9.15
C ASN A 91 6.79 -12.81 9.94
N VAL A 92 7.31 -11.80 10.63
CA VAL A 92 6.53 -10.86 11.42
C VAL A 92 7.10 -9.47 11.16
N SER A 93 6.29 -8.60 10.56
CA SER A 93 6.66 -7.21 10.33
C SER A 93 5.82 -6.33 11.24
N GLU A 94 6.49 -5.60 12.13
CA GLU A 94 5.85 -4.55 12.91
C GLU A 94 5.33 -3.46 11.98
N ILE A 95 4.05 -3.12 12.15
CA ILE A 95 3.46 -1.98 11.46
C ILE A 95 3.60 -0.81 12.41
N ASN A 96 4.68 -0.07 12.23
CA ASN A 96 4.89 1.16 12.96
C ASN A 96 3.71 2.10 12.62
N ASN A 97 2.75 2.21 13.54
CA ASN A 97 1.74 3.27 13.53
C ASN A 97 2.36 4.63 13.88
N ASP A 98 3.64 4.61 14.26
CA ASP A 98 4.55 5.73 14.30
C ASP A 98 4.71 6.37 12.91
N LEU A 99 3.74 7.21 12.59
CA LEU A 99 3.89 8.45 11.84
C LEU A 99 4.87 9.38 12.58
N ILE A 100 6.10 8.95 12.88
CA ILE A 100 7.13 9.79 13.52
C ILE A 100 7.50 10.97 12.60
N LEU A 101 7.15 10.94 11.31
CA LEU A 101 7.34 12.05 10.39
C LEU A 101 6.25 13.13 10.49
N THR A 102 5.16 12.90 11.24
CA THR A 102 4.16 13.93 11.54
C THR A 102 3.83 13.88 13.04
N SER A 103 4.69 14.46 13.88
CA SER A 103 4.42 14.62 15.32
C SER A 103 3.18 15.49 15.61
N SER A 104 2.52 16.04 14.59
CA SER A 104 1.15 16.50 14.63
C SER A 104 0.26 15.62 13.74
N TYR A 105 -0.82 15.11 14.33
CA TYR A 105 -1.93 14.51 13.62
C TYR A 105 -2.56 15.58 12.72
N GLU A 106 -2.01 15.79 11.51
CA GLU A 106 -2.73 16.51 10.47
C GLU A 106 -3.36 15.51 9.50
N PRO A 107 -4.57 15.81 9.00
CA PRO A 107 -5.25 14.95 8.05
C PRO A 107 -4.43 14.74 6.77
N PRO A 108 -4.61 13.59 6.08
CA PRO A 108 -3.99 13.35 4.78
C PRO A 108 -4.38 14.41 3.74
N ILE A 109 -3.50 14.69 2.78
CA ILE A 109 -3.79 15.61 1.67
C ILE A 109 -4.44 14.83 0.53
N TYR A 110 -5.72 15.11 0.28
CA TYR A 110 -6.44 14.64 -0.90
C TYR A 110 -6.52 15.77 -1.93
N THR A 111 -6.14 15.46 -3.16
CA THR A 111 -6.20 16.39 -4.30
C THR A 111 -7.59 16.37 -4.93
N ASN A 112 -7.94 17.41 -5.69
CA ASN A 112 -9.25 17.53 -6.34
C ASN A 112 -9.52 16.47 -7.46
N ASP A 113 -8.50 15.71 -7.83
CA ASP A 113 -8.44 14.63 -8.83
C ASP A 113 -8.11 13.25 -8.17
N TYR A 114 -8.22 13.15 -6.84
CA TYR A 114 -7.83 11.95 -6.09
C TYR A 114 -8.80 10.77 -6.22
N ASN A 115 -10.08 11.07 -6.45
CA ASN A 115 -11.09 10.03 -6.53
C ASN A 115 -11.05 9.34 -7.90
N GLU A 116 -11.13 8.02 -7.90
CA GLU A 116 -11.23 7.26 -9.13
C GLU A 116 -12.62 7.41 -9.76
N LEU A 117 -12.64 7.97 -10.97
CA LEU A 117 -13.87 8.16 -11.75
C LEU A 117 -14.49 6.83 -12.23
N ILE A 118 -13.72 5.74 -12.23
CA ILE A 118 -14.13 4.43 -12.77
C ILE A 118 -14.92 3.61 -11.72
N TYR A 119 -14.67 3.83 -10.43
CA TYR A 119 -15.31 3.08 -9.34
C TYR A 119 -16.04 4.02 -8.39
N GLU A 120 -17.22 4.48 -8.82
CA GLU A 120 -18.18 5.19 -7.96
C GLU A 120 -17.65 6.46 -7.28
N ASN A 121 -16.62 7.10 -7.85
CA ASN A 121 -15.98 8.29 -7.28
C ASN A 121 -15.41 8.05 -5.87
N LEU A 122 -14.89 6.84 -5.63
CA LEU A 122 -14.23 6.44 -4.39
C LEU A 122 -12.77 6.90 -4.37
N LEU A 123 -12.17 6.91 -3.18
CA LEU A 123 -10.73 7.17 -3.01
C LEU A 123 -9.90 6.19 -3.86
N ASN A 124 -8.80 6.67 -4.44
CA ASN A 124 -7.89 5.82 -5.22
C ASN A 124 -7.24 4.74 -4.32
N PRO A 125 -7.60 3.45 -4.47
CA PRO A 125 -7.16 2.40 -3.57
C PRO A 125 -5.66 2.12 -3.66
N VAL A 126 -5.03 2.42 -4.80
CA VAL A 126 -3.58 2.21 -5.00
C VAL A 126 -2.79 3.28 -4.26
N LEU A 127 -3.21 4.55 -4.34
CA LEU A 127 -2.60 5.66 -3.61
C LEU A 127 -2.84 5.55 -2.10
N GLU A 128 -4.01 5.06 -1.69
CA GLU A 128 -4.28 4.69 -0.30
C GLU A 128 -3.32 3.60 0.21
N ALA A 129 -3.14 2.54 -0.58
CA ALA A 129 -2.31 1.40 -0.18
C ALA A 129 -0.85 1.79 0.08
N VAL A 130 -0.31 2.75 -0.69
CA VAL A 130 1.05 3.29 -0.50
C VAL A 130 1.11 4.53 0.40
N LYS A 131 -0.03 4.91 1.01
CA LYS A 131 -0.17 6.08 1.89
C LYS A 131 0.31 7.38 1.22
N ALA A 132 0.05 7.56 -0.08
CA ALA A 132 0.50 8.73 -0.83
C ALA A 132 0.01 10.08 -0.24
N PRO A 133 -1.26 10.23 0.17
CA PRO A 133 -1.75 11.45 0.84
C PRO A 133 -0.96 11.86 2.10
N LEU A 134 -0.41 10.87 2.82
CA LEU A 134 0.43 11.11 3.98
C LEU A 134 1.87 11.46 3.56
N ALA A 135 2.40 10.80 2.53
CA ALA A 135 3.72 11.09 1.98
C ALA A 135 3.81 12.54 1.43
N TRP A 136 2.77 13.02 0.75
CA TRP A 136 2.74 14.39 0.20
C TRP A 136 2.79 15.49 1.25
N ARG A 137 2.49 15.18 2.52
CA ARG A 137 2.67 16.11 3.63
C ARG A 137 4.13 16.29 4.01
N ILE A 138 4.94 15.26 3.81
CA ILE A 138 6.36 15.27 4.14
C ILE A 138 7.13 15.98 3.02
N THR A 139 6.85 15.59 1.77
CA THR A 139 7.41 16.22 0.59
C THR A 139 6.49 16.03 -0.61
N LYS A 140 6.46 17.01 -1.50
CA LYS A 140 5.75 16.95 -2.79
C LYS A 140 6.70 16.57 -3.94
N GLY A 141 7.87 16.05 -3.61
CA GLY A 141 8.94 15.78 -4.57
C GLY A 141 9.86 16.99 -4.78
N ASP A 142 10.86 16.78 -5.62
CA ASP A 142 11.90 17.73 -5.97
C ASP A 142 12.13 17.65 -7.49
N PRO A 143 12.00 18.76 -8.24
CA PRO A 143 12.09 18.72 -9.70
C PRO A 143 13.48 18.34 -10.23
N SER A 144 14.50 18.34 -9.36
CA SER A 144 15.85 17.83 -9.68
C SER A 144 15.93 16.31 -9.66
N VAL A 145 14.96 15.62 -9.05
CA VAL A 145 14.85 14.16 -9.10
C VAL A 145 14.12 13.78 -10.40
N LEU A 146 14.88 13.15 -11.30
CA LEU A 146 14.37 12.69 -12.59
C LEU A 146 14.03 11.20 -12.52
N VAL A 147 12.81 10.85 -12.93
CA VAL A 147 12.40 9.44 -13.04
C VAL A 147 12.55 8.99 -14.49
N GLY A 148 13.35 7.95 -14.69
CA GLY A 148 13.54 7.34 -16.00
C GLY A 148 12.49 6.27 -16.29
N ILE A 149 11.80 6.37 -17.42
CA ILE A 149 10.87 5.35 -17.92
C ILE A 149 11.42 4.76 -19.22
N SER A 150 11.43 3.43 -19.32
CA SER A 150 11.72 2.69 -20.56
C SER A 150 10.53 1.81 -20.87
N ASP A 151 9.64 2.29 -21.75
CA ASP A 151 8.37 1.64 -22.07
C ASP A 151 8.02 1.88 -23.55
N GLY A 152 6.85 1.46 -24.03
CA GLY A 152 6.29 1.91 -25.29
C GLY A 152 6.05 3.43 -25.30
N PRO A 153 5.77 4.03 -26.47
CA PRO A 153 5.51 5.45 -26.58
C PRO A 153 4.38 5.95 -25.66
N TYR A 154 4.44 7.23 -25.31
CA TYR A 154 3.41 7.93 -24.55
C TYR A 154 2.72 9.01 -25.40
N SER A 155 1.61 9.55 -24.92
CA SER A 155 0.92 10.68 -25.53
C SER A 155 1.55 12.00 -25.07
N PRO A 156 2.34 12.69 -25.91
CA PRO A 156 3.11 13.88 -25.50
C PRO A 156 2.25 15.08 -25.11
N ASN A 157 1.00 15.13 -25.59
CA ASN A 157 0.06 16.21 -25.33
C ASN A 157 -1.09 15.76 -24.39
N HIS A 158 -0.87 14.72 -23.58
CA HIS A 158 -1.86 14.30 -22.59
C HIS A 158 -2.04 15.43 -21.57
N GLU A 159 -3.27 15.90 -21.40
CA GLU A 159 -3.61 17.07 -20.59
C GLU A 159 -3.13 16.96 -19.14
N ASP A 160 -3.09 15.73 -18.61
CA ASP A 160 -2.69 15.46 -17.25
C ASP A 160 -1.15 15.33 -17.07
N MET A 161 -0.39 15.29 -18.15
CA MET A 161 1.07 15.14 -18.12
C MET A 161 1.82 16.27 -18.84
N ASP A 162 1.11 17.35 -19.20
CA ASP A 162 1.71 18.46 -19.91
C ASP A 162 2.89 19.04 -19.13
N GLY A 163 4.02 19.21 -19.81
CA GLY A 163 5.27 19.70 -19.22
C GLY A 163 5.97 18.75 -18.22
N LYS A 164 5.49 17.52 -17.98
CA LYS A 164 6.12 16.57 -17.04
C LYS A 164 7.30 15.80 -17.63
N VAL A 165 7.31 15.57 -18.94
CA VAL A 165 8.43 14.89 -19.64
C VAL A 165 9.39 15.95 -20.16
N ILE A 166 10.60 15.99 -19.60
CA ILE A 166 11.60 17.04 -19.92
C ILE A 166 12.67 16.57 -20.90
N PHE A 167 12.78 15.26 -21.12
CA PHE A 167 13.66 14.67 -22.10
C PHE A 167 13.06 13.37 -22.63
N GLU A 168 13.18 13.16 -23.94
CA GLU A 168 12.70 11.96 -24.62
C GLU A 168 13.79 11.38 -25.52
N TYR A 169 13.99 10.07 -25.43
CA TYR A 169 14.84 9.29 -26.33
C TYR A 169 13.98 8.33 -27.15
N ASN A 170 13.85 8.64 -28.45
CA ASN A 170 12.97 7.92 -29.37
C ASN A 170 13.70 6.73 -30.02
N ILE A 171 13.43 5.50 -29.57
CA ILE A 171 14.00 4.26 -30.14
C ILE A 171 13.01 3.57 -31.08
N SER A 172 11.72 3.59 -30.76
CA SER A 172 10.71 2.93 -31.57
C SER A 172 9.36 3.64 -31.60
N SER A 173 8.55 3.29 -32.60
CA SER A 173 7.15 3.71 -32.73
C SER A 173 6.22 2.57 -32.31
N GLY A 174 5.07 2.91 -31.73
CA GLY A 174 4.10 1.94 -31.24
C GLY A 174 2.85 2.62 -30.68
N PRO A 175 1.90 1.83 -30.16
CA PRO A 175 0.70 2.36 -29.51
C PRO A 175 1.06 3.25 -28.31
N LEU A 176 0.35 4.36 -28.14
CA LEU A 176 0.63 5.35 -27.10
C LEU A 176 0.06 4.97 -25.72
N TYR A 177 -0.68 3.85 -25.61
CA TYR A 177 -1.50 3.57 -24.43
C TYR A 177 -0.68 3.13 -23.20
N HIS A 178 0.19 2.13 -23.35
CA HIS A 178 0.91 1.53 -22.21
C HIS A 178 1.89 2.52 -21.57
N GLY A 179 2.71 3.19 -22.39
CA GLY A 179 3.64 4.21 -21.92
C GLY A 179 2.94 5.39 -21.25
N THR A 180 1.79 5.82 -21.79
CA THR A 180 0.97 6.85 -21.14
C THR A 180 0.46 6.38 -19.78
N GLN A 181 -0.13 5.18 -19.69
CA GLN A 181 -0.64 4.65 -18.41
C GLN A 181 0.45 4.54 -17.34
N VAL A 182 1.61 4.00 -17.70
CA VAL A 182 2.77 3.89 -16.80
C VAL A 182 3.22 5.28 -16.35
N ALA A 183 3.34 6.22 -17.27
CA ALA A 183 3.75 7.58 -16.95
C ALA A 183 2.73 8.32 -16.07
N SER A 184 1.43 8.18 -16.35
CA SER A 184 0.36 8.80 -15.60
C SER A 184 0.34 8.35 -14.14
N LEU A 185 0.59 7.07 -13.85
CA LEU A 185 0.70 6.59 -12.47
C LEU A 185 1.84 7.25 -11.68
N ILE A 186 2.88 7.73 -12.38
CA ILE A 186 4.06 8.35 -11.78
C ILE A 186 3.87 9.88 -11.66
N VAL A 187 3.50 10.57 -12.74
CA VAL A 187 3.56 12.05 -12.81
C VAL A 187 2.29 12.75 -13.34
N ALA A 188 1.14 12.07 -13.46
CA ALA A 188 -0.12 12.79 -13.73
C ALA A 188 -0.30 13.94 -12.72
N THR A 189 -0.74 15.10 -13.19
CA THR A 189 -0.54 16.37 -12.50
C THR A 189 -1.55 16.52 -11.37
N ASN A 190 -1.09 16.24 -10.16
CA ASN A 190 -1.91 16.35 -8.96
C ASN A 190 -2.52 17.74 -8.77
N ASP A 191 -3.78 17.76 -8.34
CA ASP A 191 -4.57 18.94 -7.97
C ASP A 191 -4.95 19.86 -9.14
N ASN A 192 -4.96 19.35 -10.38
CA ASN A 192 -5.34 20.12 -11.58
C ASN A 192 -6.83 20.01 -11.95
N GLY A 193 -7.59 19.14 -11.28
CA GLY A 193 -9.02 18.89 -11.51
C GLY A 193 -9.32 18.09 -12.78
N ILE A 194 -8.31 17.43 -13.36
CA ILE A 194 -8.36 16.68 -14.61
C ILE A 194 -7.84 15.27 -14.34
N GLY A 195 -8.40 14.27 -15.00
CA GLY A 195 -7.83 12.92 -15.01
C GLY A 195 -7.72 12.31 -13.61
N MET A 196 -6.50 12.08 -13.15
CA MET A 196 -6.21 11.36 -11.91
C MET A 196 -5.00 11.90 -11.16
N ALA A 197 -5.01 11.75 -9.84
CA ALA A 197 -3.82 11.88 -9.03
C ALA A 197 -2.80 10.76 -9.31
N SER A 198 -1.52 11.08 -9.17
CA SER A 198 -0.37 10.18 -9.27
C SER A 198 0.54 10.27 -8.04
N ILE A 199 1.45 9.30 -7.89
CA ILE A 199 2.34 9.26 -6.72
C ILE A 199 3.26 10.49 -6.62
N ALA A 200 3.74 11.02 -7.75
CA ALA A 200 4.78 12.05 -7.80
C ALA A 200 4.38 13.28 -8.66
N GLY A 201 3.08 13.47 -8.89
CA GLY A 201 2.48 14.47 -9.78
C GLY A 201 2.69 15.94 -9.44
N TRP A 202 3.26 16.26 -8.27
CA TRP A 202 3.52 17.64 -7.86
C TRP A 202 4.81 18.17 -8.49
N ASN A 203 5.97 17.80 -7.95
CA ASN A 203 7.28 18.38 -8.32
C ASN A 203 8.26 17.31 -8.82
N THR A 204 7.86 16.46 -9.76
CA THR A 204 8.74 15.44 -10.36
C THR A 204 8.66 15.50 -11.88
N ASN A 205 9.80 15.29 -12.53
CA ASN A 205 9.90 15.26 -13.99
C ASN A 205 10.33 13.88 -14.47
N LEU A 206 9.91 13.53 -15.69
CA LEU A 206 10.30 12.31 -16.37
C LEU A 206 11.39 12.55 -17.40
N VAL A 207 12.25 11.54 -17.54
CA VAL A 207 13.02 11.29 -18.74
C VAL A 207 12.53 9.98 -19.35
N PHE A 208 12.13 10.02 -20.62
CA PHE A 208 11.40 8.92 -21.23
C PHE A 208 12.21 8.29 -22.38
N ALA A 209 12.30 6.97 -22.41
CA ALA A 209 12.86 6.21 -23.52
C ALA A 209 11.76 5.36 -24.15
N ASN A 210 11.38 5.69 -25.38
CA ASN A 210 10.37 4.95 -26.14
C ASN A 210 11.02 3.72 -26.76
N THR A 211 10.75 2.54 -26.21
CA THR A 211 11.31 1.24 -26.59
C THR A 211 10.23 0.26 -27.03
N ASN A 212 10.63 -0.82 -27.71
CA ASN A 212 9.72 -1.92 -28.04
C ASN A 212 9.46 -2.87 -26.85
N CYS A 213 9.92 -2.53 -25.65
CA CYS A 213 9.80 -3.39 -24.48
C CYS A 213 8.51 -3.07 -23.74
N ILE A 214 7.49 -3.90 -23.96
CA ILE A 214 6.34 -4.00 -23.08
C ILE A 214 6.80 -4.82 -21.86
N LEU A 215 7.13 -4.16 -20.75
CA LEU A 215 7.20 -4.81 -19.45
C LEU A 215 5.76 -4.96 -18.92
N LEU A 216 5.12 -6.06 -19.29
CA LEU A 216 3.87 -6.50 -18.64
C LEU A 216 4.22 -6.96 -17.22
N PHE A 217 3.66 -6.27 -16.21
CA PHE A 217 3.58 -6.78 -14.84
C PHE A 217 2.34 -7.66 -14.65
#